data_AF-A0A0K9XL74-F1
#
_entry.id   AF-A0A0K9XL74-F1
#
_cell.length_a   1.000
_cell.length_b   1.000
_cell.length_c   1.000
_cell.angle_alpha   90.00
_cell.angle_beta   90.00
_cell.angle_gamma   90.00
#
_symmetry.space_group_name_H-M   'P 1'
#
loop_
_entity.id
_entity.type
_entity.pdbx_description
1 polymer ?
#
loop_
_entity_poly.entity_id
_entity_poly.type
_entity_poly.pdbx_seq_one_letter_code
_entity_poly.pdbx_strand_id
1 'polypeptide(L)'
;MTTHPFDAAVTALSRNAWLPSGEEVALGKEFFQRRDALQQRLLPGMPPCPDPQGWVTQHVFWLEDVVGVIDGLLAAWRGYLPDSHMVALLDGYAHQARPTVPYAADLRRAWDAEDFTHCSVEEAGLWEEWHVPETERQALDALTQRLIPIGAMLVAAVDRGEAAL
;
A
#
# COMPACT_ATOMS: atom_id res chain seq x y z
N MET A 1 19.67 -9.08 -20.82
CA MET A 1 19.12 -8.90 -19.47
C MET A 1 18.10 -7.79 -19.56
N THR A 2 16.81 -8.12 -19.53
CA THR A 2 15.74 -7.12 -19.47
C THR A 2 15.67 -6.58 -18.05
N THR A 3 16.06 -5.33 -17.84
CA THR A 3 15.86 -4.63 -16.56
C THR A 3 14.37 -4.68 -16.23
N HIS A 4 14.02 -5.09 -15.01
CA HIS A 4 12.62 -5.11 -14.58
C HIS A 4 12.03 -3.69 -14.73
N PRO A 5 10.81 -3.51 -15.26
CA PRO A 5 10.25 -2.17 -15.55
C PRO A 5 10.29 -1.22 -14.35
N PHE A 6 10.08 -1.75 -13.14
CA PHE A 6 10.25 -1.01 -11.89
C PHE A 6 11.68 -0.48 -11.71
N ASP A 7 12.70 -1.34 -11.83
CA ASP A 7 14.12 -0.93 -11.67
C ASP A 7 14.53 0.11 -12.72
N ALA A 8 13.96 0.01 -13.94
CA ALA A 8 14.16 1.00 -14.99
C ALA A 8 13.54 2.36 -14.61
N ALA A 9 12.32 2.37 -14.07
CA ALA A 9 11.68 3.59 -13.59
C ALA A 9 12.43 4.26 -12.44
N VAL A 10 12.86 3.46 -11.45
CA VAL A 10 13.71 3.93 -10.34
C VAL A 10 15.00 4.54 -10.87
N THR A 11 15.71 3.82 -11.73
CA THR A 11 16.97 4.30 -12.32
C THR A 11 16.77 5.59 -13.12
N ALA A 12 15.72 5.67 -13.92
CA ALA A 12 15.41 6.83 -14.74
C ALA A 12 15.07 8.06 -13.87
N LEU A 13 14.31 7.87 -12.79
CA LEU A 13 14.01 8.93 -11.84
C LEU A 13 15.28 9.42 -11.12
N SER A 14 16.09 8.51 -10.57
CA SER A 14 17.32 8.86 -9.84
C SER A 14 18.38 9.53 -10.71
N ARG A 15 18.43 9.23 -12.00
CA ARG A 15 19.38 9.82 -12.95
C ARG A 15 18.87 11.07 -13.66
N ASN A 16 17.70 11.59 -13.27
CA ASN A 16 17.01 12.68 -13.98
C ASN A 16 16.80 12.39 -15.48
N ALA A 17 16.71 11.11 -15.86
CA ALA A 17 16.52 10.66 -17.23
C ALA A 17 15.03 10.50 -17.58
N TRP A 18 14.15 10.60 -16.59
CA TRP A 18 12.70 10.62 -16.76
C TRP A 18 12.13 11.94 -16.23
N LEU A 19 11.43 12.64 -17.11
CA LEU A 19 10.55 13.76 -16.83
C LEU A 19 9.11 13.28 -17.02
N PRO A 20 8.30 13.17 -15.96
CA PRO A 20 6.93 12.67 -16.07
C PRO A 20 6.06 13.55 -16.97
N SER A 21 5.29 12.91 -17.85
CA SER A 21 4.28 13.59 -18.67
C SER A 21 3.10 14.09 -17.83
N GLY A 22 2.26 14.96 -18.40
CA GLY A 22 1.05 15.44 -17.72
C GLY A 22 0.10 14.30 -17.34
N GLU A 23 0.00 13.28 -18.19
CA GLU A 23 -0.78 12.07 -17.94
C GLU A 23 -0.19 11.22 -16.80
N GLU A 24 1.13 11.07 -16.75
CA GLU A 24 1.81 10.36 -15.65
C GLU A 24 1.66 11.09 -14.31
N VAL A 25 1.76 12.43 -14.33
CA VAL A 25 1.49 13.26 -13.15
C VAL A 25 0.04 13.12 -12.70
N ALA A 26 -0.92 13.15 -13.64
CA ALA A 26 -2.34 12.96 -13.32
C ALA A 26 -2.61 11.60 -12.68
N LEU A 27 -2.03 10.52 -13.21
CA LEU A 27 -2.10 9.18 -12.63
C LEU A 27 -1.50 9.14 -11.21
N GLY A 28 -0.31 9.70 -11.00
CA GLY A 28 0.33 9.73 -9.69
C GLY A 28 -0.50 10.51 -8.65
N LYS A 29 -1.06 11.65 -9.04
CA LYS A 29 -1.98 12.44 -8.19
C LYS A 29 -3.26 11.69 -7.87
N GLU A 30 -3.83 11.02 -8.87
CA GLU A 30 -5.05 10.23 -8.67
C GLU A 30 -4.81 9.09 -7.67
N PHE A 31 -3.65 8.43 -7.74
CA PHE A 31 -3.23 7.47 -6.73
C PHE A 31 -3.19 8.08 -5.32
N PHE A 32 -2.49 9.20 -5.13
CA PHE A 32 -2.39 9.83 -3.81
C PHE A 32 -3.76 10.28 -3.29
N GLN A 33 -4.59 10.90 -4.13
CA GLN A 33 -5.93 11.32 -3.76
C GLN A 33 -6.80 10.14 -3.30
N ARG A 34 -6.80 9.03 -4.06
CA ARG A 34 -7.59 7.84 -3.70
C ARG A 34 -7.04 7.15 -2.46
N ARG A 35 -5.72 7.06 -2.31
CA ARG A 35 -5.04 6.49 -1.14
C ARG A 35 -5.35 7.29 0.13
N ASP A 36 -5.27 8.60 0.06
CA ASP A 36 -5.48 9.49 1.22
C ASP A 36 -6.95 9.60 1.62
N ALA A 37 -7.87 9.22 0.71
CA ALA A 37 -9.29 9.07 1.00
C ALA A 37 -9.64 7.72 1.66
N LEU A 38 -8.71 6.77 1.75
CA LEU A 38 -8.95 5.50 2.42
C LEU A 38 -9.13 5.69 3.92
N GLN A 39 -10.23 5.15 4.44
CA GLN A 39 -10.43 5.04 5.88
C GLN A 39 -9.79 3.76 6.38
N GLN A 40 -8.98 3.87 7.42
CA GLN A 40 -8.43 2.69 8.09
C GLN A 40 -9.57 1.87 8.72
N ARG A 41 -9.76 0.64 8.22
CA ARG A 41 -10.85 -0.24 8.64
C ARG A 41 -10.51 -0.96 9.93
N LEU A 42 -11.48 -1.01 10.84
CA LEU A 42 -11.47 -1.92 11.98
C LEU A 42 -12.26 -3.18 11.66
N LEU A 43 -11.93 -4.27 12.34
CA LEU A 43 -12.78 -5.46 12.36
C LEU A 43 -14.10 -5.15 13.09
N PRO A 44 -15.23 -5.79 12.72
CA PRO A 44 -16.50 -5.57 13.41
C PRO A 44 -16.36 -5.81 14.92
N GLY A 45 -16.79 -4.85 15.73
CA GLY A 45 -16.71 -4.94 17.20
C GLY A 45 -15.32 -4.68 17.79
N MET A 46 -14.28 -4.52 16.97
CA MET A 46 -12.93 -4.14 17.42
C MET A 46 -12.91 -2.66 17.83
N PRO A 47 -12.36 -2.33 19.01
CA PRO A 47 -12.31 -0.95 19.47
C PRO A 47 -11.22 -0.15 18.75
N PRO A 48 -11.29 1.19 18.75
CA PRO A 48 -10.16 2.03 18.33
C PRO A 48 -8.90 1.71 19.15
N CYS A 49 -7.74 1.72 18.48
CA CYS A 49 -6.46 1.53 19.17
C CYS A 49 -6.13 2.78 19.99
N PRO A 50 -5.72 2.66 21.26
CA PRO A 50 -5.21 3.79 22.04
C PRO A 50 -3.80 4.23 21.61
N ASP A 51 -3.05 3.35 20.95
CA ASP A 51 -1.72 3.66 20.43
C ASP A 51 -1.82 4.47 19.12
N PRO A 52 -1.08 5.58 18.96
CA PRO A 52 -1.01 6.32 17.70
C PRO A 52 -0.59 5.51 16.48
N GLN A 53 0.16 4.41 16.66
CA GLN A 53 0.56 3.51 15.58
C GLN A 53 -0.61 2.67 15.04
N GLY A 54 -1.70 2.56 15.80
CA GLY A 54 -2.87 1.77 15.42
C GLY A 54 -2.66 0.27 15.60
N TRP A 55 -3.69 -0.49 15.24
CA TRP A 55 -3.64 -1.95 15.24
C TRP A 55 -2.86 -2.48 14.03
N VAL A 56 -2.13 -3.60 14.18
CA VAL A 56 -1.40 -4.19 13.05
C VAL A 56 -2.38 -4.69 11.99
N THR A 57 -3.50 -5.28 12.41
CA THR A 57 -4.63 -5.67 11.55
C THR A 57 -5.17 -4.50 10.74
N GLN A 58 -5.31 -3.33 11.37
CA GLN A 58 -5.77 -2.10 10.71
C GLN A 58 -4.79 -1.64 9.62
N HIS A 59 -3.48 -1.72 9.89
CA HIS A 59 -2.44 -1.44 8.88
C HIS A 59 -2.47 -2.43 7.70
N VAL A 60 -2.63 -3.72 7.99
CA VAL A 60 -2.76 -4.78 6.97
C VAL A 60 -3.97 -4.52 6.06
N PHE A 61 -5.12 -4.18 6.63
CA PHE A 61 -6.32 -3.85 5.85
C PHE A 61 -6.16 -2.57 5.03
N TRP A 62 -5.46 -1.57 5.57
CA TRP A 62 -5.14 -0.37 4.79
C TRP A 62 -4.25 -0.73 3.59
N LEU A 63 -3.22 -1.56 3.76
CA LEU A 63 -2.38 -2.02 2.66
C LEU A 63 -3.16 -2.84 1.61
N GLU A 64 -4.09 -3.69 2.03
CA GLU A 64 -5.03 -4.39 1.13
C GLU A 64 -5.82 -3.38 0.27
N ASP A 65 -6.38 -2.35 0.89
CA ASP A 65 -7.16 -1.32 0.19
C ASP A 65 -6.29 -0.51 -0.78
N VAL A 66 -5.05 -0.19 -0.40
CA VAL A 66 -4.07 0.48 -1.27
C VAL A 66 -3.75 -0.37 -2.50
N VAL A 67 -3.57 -1.68 -2.33
CA VAL A 67 -3.38 -2.61 -3.47
C VAL A 67 -4.61 -2.57 -4.38
N GLY A 68 -5.82 -2.57 -3.83
CA GLY A 68 -7.06 -2.44 -4.59
C GLY A 68 -7.16 -1.13 -5.39
N VAL A 69 -6.76 -0.01 -4.79
CA VAL A 69 -6.68 1.29 -5.47
C VAL A 69 -5.72 1.22 -6.66
N ILE A 70 -4.52 0.69 -6.44
CA ILE A 70 -3.51 0.58 -7.50
C ILE A 70 -3.99 -0.35 -8.61
N ASP A 71 -4.53 -1.53 -8.28
CA ASP A 71 -5.04 -2.48 -9.28
C ASP A 71 -6.14 -1.83 -10.14
N GLY A 72 -7.04 -1.05 -9.53
CA GLY A 72 -8.07 -0.29 -10.24
C GLY A 72 -7.49 0.78 -11.18
N LEU A 73 -6.46 1.52 -10.74
CA LEU A 73 -5.78 2.50 -11.58
C LEU A 73 -5.03 1.85 -12.73
N LEU A 74 -4.29 0.77 -12.46
CA LEU A 74 -3.54 0.04 -13.48
C LEU A 74 -4.47 -0.57 -14.53
N ALA A 75 -5.65 -1.06 -14.14
CA ALA A 75 -6.65 -1.54 -15.09
C ALA A 75 -7.16 -0.44 -16.04
N ALA A 76 -7.30 0.80 -15.56
CA ALA A 76 -7.77 1.92 -16.36
C ALA A 76 -6.67 2.53 -17.24
N TRP A 77 -5.45 2.64 -16.72
CA TRP A 77 -4.39 3.46 -17.32
C TRP A 77 -3.36 2.67 -18.13
N ARG A 78 -3.13 1.38 -17.84
CA ARG A 78 -2.04 0.60 -18.47
C ARG A 78 -2.17 0.50 -20.00
N GLY A 79 -3.39 0.46 -20.52
CA GLY A 79 -3.62 0.47 -21.97
C GLY A 79 -3.42 1.83 -22.64
N TYR A 80 -3.57 2.91 -21.87
CA TYR A 80 -3.42 4.30 -22.35
C TYR A 80 -1.97 4.79 -22.24
N LEU A 81 -1.22 4.29 -21.25
CA LEU A 81 0.18 4.62 -21.01
C LEU A 81 1.07 3.36 -21.08
N PRO A 82 1.25 2.75 -22.26
CA PRO A 82 2.17 1.63 -22.42
C PRO A 82 3.59 2.07 -22.07
N ASP A 83 4.34 1.21 -21.39
CA ASP A 83 5.74 1.44 -20.98
C ASP A 83 5.98 2.64 -20.06
N SER A 84 4.93 3.22 -19.46
CA SER A 84 5.06 4.33 -18.51
C SER A 84 5.86 3.93 -17.26
N HIS A 85 6.79 4.78 -16.88
CA HIS A 85 7.55 4.62 -15.65
C HIS A 85 6.68 4.84 -14.40
N MET A 86 5.67 5.72 -14.47
CA MET A 86 4.69 5.87 -13.38
C MET A 86 3.87 4.60 -13.17
N VAL A 87 3.40 3.99 -14.26
CA VAL A 87 2.71 2.68 -14.22
C VAL A 87 3.61 1.61 -13.59
N ALA A 88 4.90 1.57 -13.96
CA ALA A 88 5.86 0.63 -13.41
C ALA A 88 6.15 0.86 -11.91
N LEU A 89 6.18 2.12 -11.44
CA LEU A 89 6.34 2.45 -10.01
C LEU A 89 5.12 2.01 -9.19
N LEU A 90 3.91 2.29 -9.68
CA LEU A 90 2.67 1.86 -9.01
C LEU A 90 2.58 0.33 -8.95
N ASP A 91 2.86 -0.35 -10.06
CA ASP A 91 2.90 -1.82 -10.12
C ASP A 91 3.94 -2.40 -9.15
N GLY A 92 5.13 -1.79 -9.07
CA GLY A 92 6.16 -2.16 -8.10
C GLY A 92 5.72 -1.97 -6.64
N TYR A 93 5.03 -0.87 -6.33
CA TYR A 93 4.45 -0.63 -5.01
C TYR A 93 3.42 -1.71 -4.66
N ALA A 94 2.45 -1.95 -5.56
CA ALA A 94 1.44 -2.98 -5.36
C ALA A 94 2.06 -4.37 -5.24
N HIS A 95 3.09 -4.70 -6.02
CA HIS A 95 3.78 -5.97 -5.93
C HIS A 95 4.40 -6.21 -4.53
N GLN A 96 5.03 -5.19 -3.95
CA GLN A 96 5.59 -5.28 -2.60
C GLN A 96 4.51 -5.37 -1.52
N ALA A 97 3.36 -4.69 -1.70
CA ALA A 97 2.26 -4.70 -0.76
C ALA A 97 1.38 -5.96 -0.88
N ARG A 98 1.32 -6.62 -2.06
CA ARG A 98 0.43 -7.74 -2.36
C ARG A 98 0.42 -8.89 -1.35
N PRO A 99 1.53 -9.25 -0.67
CA PRO A 99 1.50 -10.26 0.40
C PRO A 99 0.50 -9.97 1.53
N THR A 100 0.10 -8.71 1.74
CA THR A 100 -0.87 -8.34 2.77
C THR A 100 -2.30 -8.77 2.43
N VAL A 101 -2.62 -9.00 1.15
CA VAL A 101 -3.99 -9.36 0.70
C VAL A 101 -4.43 -10.73 1.23
N PRO A 102 -3.70 -11.84 1.01
CA PRO A 102 -4.08 -13.11 1.63
C PRO A 102 -4.04 -13.05 3.15
N TYR A 103 -3.11 -12.28 3.73
CA TYR A 103 -3.00 -12.13 5.18
C TYR A 103 -4.19 -11.38 5.79
N ALA A 104 -4.68 -10.32 5.12
CA ALA A 104 -5.91 -9.63 5.48
C ALA A 104 -7.11 -10.59 5.48
N ALA A 105 -7.24 -11.42 4.44
CA ALA A 105 -8.30 -12.43 4.37
C ALA A 105 -8.21 -13.44 5.53
N ASP A 106 -7.00 -13.86 5.91
CA ASP A 106 -6.78 -14.77 7.03
C ASP A 106 -7.17 -14.14 8.37
N LEU A 107 -6.74 -12.90 8.62
CA LEU A 107 -7.11 -12.16 9.83
C LEU A 107 -8.61 -11.92 9.92
N ARG A 108 -9.28 -11.60 8.81
CA ARG A 108 -10.75 -11.47 8.77
C ARG A 108 -11.42 -12.77 9.18
N ARG A 109 -11.01 -13.89 8.58
CA ARG A 109 -11.59 -15.21 8.88
C ARG A 109 -11.34 -15.64 10.32
N ALA A 110 -10.16 -15.35 10.85
CA ALA A 110 -9.84 -15.63 12.25
C ALA A 110 -10.73 -14.81 13.19
N TRP A 111 -10.90 -13.52 12.92
CA TRP A 111 -11.75 -12.65 13.75
C TRP A 111 -13.22 -13.07 13.70
N ASP A 112 -13.75 -13.39 12.51
CA ASP A 112 -15.12 -13.83 12.32
C ASP A 112 -15.42 -15.16 13.05
N ALA A 113 -14.39 -15.94 13.41
CA ALA A 113 -14.53 -17.19 14.16
C ALA A 113 -14.67 -16.99 15.68
N GLU A 114 -14.34 -15.81 16.22
CA GLU A 114 -14.36 -15.52 17.65
C GLU A 114 -15.75 -15.11 18.17
N ASP A 115 -16.71 -14.82 17.28
CA ASP A 115 -18.06 -14.34 17.61
C ASP A 115 -18.07 -13.08 18.51
N PHE A 116 -17.06 -12.23 18.39
CA PHE A 116 -16.96 -10.98 19.14
C PHE A 116 -18.06 -10.00 18.73
N THR A 117 -19.07 -9.84 19.57
CA THR A 117 -20.10 -8.79 19.38
C THR A 117 -19.61 -7.44 19.88
N HIS A 118 -18.81 -7.42 20.95
CA HIS A 118 -18.07 -6.27 21.46
C HIS A 118 -16.75 -6.77 22.03
N CYS A 119 -15.63 -6.26 21.52
CA CYS A 119 -14.29 -6.60 22.00
C CYS A 119 -13.72 -5.42 22.80
N SER A 120 -13.15 -5.68 23.98
CA SER A 120 -12.38 -4.67 24.71
C SER A 120 -11.02 -4.45 24.06
N VAL A 121 -10.33 -3.36 24.45
CA VAL A 121 -8.99 -3.04 23.94
C VAL A 121 -7.97 -4.12 24.35
N GLU A 122 -8.11 -4.65 25.57
CA GLU A 122 -7.25 -5.72 26.07
C GLU A 122 -7.46 -7.02 25.30
N GLU A 123 -8.72 -7.43 25.07
CA GLU A 123 -9.05 -8.60 24.26
C GLU A 123 -8.56 -8.45 22.81
N ALA A 124 -8.70 -7.26 22.21
CA ALA A 124 -8.21 -6.99 20.87
C ALA A 124 -6.68 -7.07 20.79
N GLY A 125 -5.98 -6.55 21.80
CA GLY A 125 -4.53 -6.65 21.92
C GLY A 125 -4.07 -8.11 22.04
N LEU A 126 -4.68 -8.88 22.95
CA LEU A 126 -4.38 -10.30 23.13
C LEU A 126 -4.68 -11.11 21.87
N TRP A 127 -5.78 -10.79 21.18
CA TRP A 127 -6.13 -11.42 19.91
C TRP A 127 -5.05 -11.15 18.85
N GLU A 128 -4.60 -9.90 18.70
CA GLU A 128 -3.51 -9.60 17.77
C GLU A 128 -2.20 -10.29 18.16
N GLU A 129 -1.87 -10.39 19.45
CA GLU A 129 -0.66 -11.10 19.90
C GLU A 129 -0.71 -12.59 19.51
N TRP A 130 -1.89 -13.21 19.59
CA TRP A 130 -2.08 -14.60 19.20
C TRP A 130 -2.09 -14.80 17.68
N HIS A 131 -2.81 -13.97 16.95
CA HIS A 131 -3.07 -14.13 15.51
C HIS A 131 -2.06 -13.42 14.61
N VAL A 132 -1.26 -12.52 15.17
CA VAL A 132 -0.13 -11.87 14.51
C VAL A 132 1.13 -12.16 15.35
N PRO A 133 1.70 -13.37 15.23
CA PRO A 133 2.92 -13.71 15.96
C PRO A 133 4.07 -12.75 15.63
N GLU A 134 5.03 -12.64 16.54
CA GLU A 134 6.18 -11.73 16.42
C GLU A 134 6.92 -11.85 15.07
N THR A 135 7.05 -13.07 14.53
CA THR A 135 7.67 -13.28 13.21
C THR A 135 6.89 -12.65 12.07
N GLU A 136 5.56 -12.69 12.12
CA GLU A 136 4.70 -12.04 11.13
C GLU A 136 4.72 -10.52 11.30
N ARG A 137 4.76 -10.01 12.55
CA ARG A 137 4.95 -8.58 12.82
C ARG A 137 6.25 -8.05 12.19
N GLN A 138 7.35 -8.76 12.41
CA GLN A 138 8.64 -8.40 11.82
C GLN A 138 8.61 -8.45 10.29
N ALA A 139 7.88 -9.39 9.70
CA ALA A 139 7.71 -9.47 8.25
C ALA A 139 6.90 -8.29 7.69
N LEU A 140 5.84 -7.86 8.39
CA LEU A 140 5.03 -6.70 8.06
C LEU A 140 5.80 -5.38 8.22
N ASP A 141 6.62 -5.27 9.25
CA ASP A 141 7.52 -4.13 9.43
C ASP A 141 8.53 -4.07 8.29
N ALA A 142 9.18 -5.19 7.96
CA ALA A 142 10.12 -5.26 6.84
C ALA A 142 9.44 -4.96 5.49
N LEU A 143 8.17 -5.35 5.30
CA LEU A 143 7.37 -4.98 4.14
C LEU A 143 7.12 -3.46 4.12
N THR A 144 6.71 -2.88 5.24
CA THR A 144 6.47 -1.44 5.36
C THR A 144 7.75 -0.64 5.07
N GLN A 145 8.89 -1.08 5.61
CA GLN A 145 10.20 -0.47 5.34
C GLN A 145 10.60 -0.53 3.86
N ARG A 146 10.20 -1.57 3.13
CA ARG A 146 10.40 -1.66 1.67
C ARG A 146 9.46 -0.75 0.88
N LEU A 147 8.25 -0.49 1.37
CA LEU A 147 7.28 0.38 0.71
C LEU A 147 7.63 1.87 0.82
N ILE A 148 8.22 2.30 1.95
CA ILE A 148 8.60 3.70 2.19
C ILE A 148 9.42 4.32 1.03
N PRO A 149 10.55 3.73 0.58
CA PRO A 149 11.32 4.32 -0.51
C PRO A 149 10.56 4.33 -1.84
N ILE A 150 9.68 3.36 -2.09
CA ILE A 150 8.84 3.36 -3.31
C ILE A 150 7.82 4.50 -3.28
N GLY A 151 7.18 4.70 -2.12
CA GLY A 151 6.29 5.83 -1.88
C GLY A 151 6.99 7.17 -2.09
N ALA A 152 8.22 7.32 -1.58
CA ALA A 152 9.02 8.53 -1.77
C ALA A 152 9.35 8.79 -3.26
N MET A 153 9.62 7.73 -4.04
CA MET A 153 9.84 7.86 -5.48
C MET A 153 8.59 8.27 -6.24
N LEU A 154 7.42 7.77 -5.86
CA LEU A 154 6.15 8.21 -6.44
C LEU A 154 5.91 9.71 -6.19
N VAL A 155 6.16 10.19 -4.96
CA VAL A 155 6.07 11.63 -4.63
C VAL A 155 7.06 12.45 -5.47
N ALA A 156 8.33 12.05 -5.49
CA ALA A 156 9.36 12.77 -6.23
C ALA A 156 9.09 12.81 -7.75
N ALA A 157 8.48 11.76 -8.31
CA ALA A 157 8.04 11.78 -9.71
C ALA A 157 6.94 12.81 -9.94
N VAL A 158 5.89 12.80 -9.11
CA VAL A 158 4.79 13.79 -9.22
C VAL A 158 5.33 15.22 -9.09
N ASP A 159 6.09 15.52 -8.04
CA ASP A 159 6.65 16.86 -7.79
C ASP A 159 7.52 17.35 -8.96
N ARG A 160 8.34 16.45 -9.53
CA ARG A 160 9.19 16.78 -10.68
C ARG A 160 8.36 17.11 -11.92
N GLY A 161 7.33 16.32 -12.20
CA GLY A 161 6.46 16.57 -13.34
C GLY A 161 5.69 17.89 -13.17
N GLU A 162 5.19 18.17 -11.96
CA GLU A 162 4.52 19.45 -11.67
C GLU A 162 5.42 20.66 -11.84
N ALA A 163 6.68 20.59 -11.42
CA ALA A 163 7.63 21.69 -11.55
C ALA A 163 8.01 22.01 -13.01
N ALA A 164 7.66 21.14 -13.96
CA ALA A 164 7.96 21.30 -15.38
C ALA A 164 6.75 21.67 -16.25
N LEU A 165 5.55 21.75 -15.66
CA LEU A 165 4.30 22.19 -16.29
C LEU A 165 4.12 23.71 -16.15
#